data_AF-A0A397YX23-F1
#
_entry.id   AF-A0A397YX23-F1
#
_cell.length_a   1.000
_cell.length_b   1.000
_cell.length_c   1.000
_cell.angle_alpha   90.00
_cell.angle_beta   90.00
_cell.angle_gamma   90.00
#
_symmetry.space_group_name_H-M   'P 1'
#
loop_
_entity.id
_entity.type
_entity.pdbx_description
1 polymer ?
#
loop_
_entity_poly.entity_id
_entity_poly.type
_entity_poly.pdbx_seq_one_letter_code
_entity_poly.pdbx_strand_id
1 'polypeptide(L)'
;MTAVACNKAGLSFAGVHDSFWTHACDVELMNNILREKFVELYDKPILENLLESFQKSFPGLTFPPLPERGDFDLREVIRSPYFFN
;
A
#
# COMPACT_ATOMS: atom_id res chain seq x y z
N MET A 1 2.06 -7.63 -0.14
CA MET A 1 3.37 -6.95 -0.28
C MET A 1 4.13 -6.95 1.04
N THR A 2 3.55 -6.44 2.13
CA THR A 2 4.20 -6.40 3.47
C THR A 2 4.64 -7.77 3.98
N ALA A 3 3.75 -8.76 4.03
CA ALA A 3 4.11 -10.11 4.52
C ALA A 3 5.34 -10.71 3.82
N VAL A 4 5.43 -10.54 2.49
CA VAL A 4 6.58 -11.00 1.69
C VAL A 4 7.85 -10.23 2.06
N ALA A 5 7.76 -8.92 2.28
CA ALA A 5 8.90 -8.09 2.68
C ALA A 5 9.37 -8.43 4.11
N CYS A 6 8.45 -8.60 5.05
CA CYS A 6 8.76 -9.06 6.41
C CYS A 6 9.45 -10.43 6.39
N ASN A 7 8.93 -11.39 5.62
CA ASN A 7 9.56 -12.71 5.49
C ASN A 7 10.98 -12.61 4.90
N LYS A 8 11.20 -11.77 3.89
CA LYS A 8 12.55 -11.51 3.34
C LYS A 8 13.50 -10.87 4.35
N ALA A 9 12.96 -10.08 5.28
CA ALA A 9 13.70 -9.46 6.38
C ALA A 9 13.87 -10.39 7.60
N GLY A 10 13.35 -11.63 7.54
CA GLY A 10 13.47 -12.61 8.62
C GLY A 10 12.44 -12.47 9.74
N LEU A 11 11.37 -11.69 9.53
CA LEU A 11 10.34 -11.45 10.54
C LEU A 11 9.24 -12.51 10.47
N SER A 12 8.82 -12.98 11.65
CA SER A 12 7.50 -13.60 11.81
C SER A 12 6.42 -12.55 11.56
N PHE A 13 5.45 -12.83 10.70
CA PHE A 13 4.39 -11.89 10.37
C PHE A 13 3.03 -12.58 10.32
N ALA A 14 2.03 -11.99 10.95
CA ALA A 14 0.62 -12.32 10.77
C ALA A 14 -0.18 -11.06 10.47
N GLY A 15 -1.20 -11.19 9.64
CA GLY A 15 -2.10 -10.08 9.30
C GLY A 15 -3.55 -10.52 9.44
N VAL A 16 -4.35 -9.73 10.15
CA VAL A 16 -5.81 -9.84 10.19
C VAL A 16 -6.34 -8.54 9.60
N HIS A 17 -6.61 -8.56 8.29
CA HIS A 17 -6.97 -7.39 7.50
C HIS A 17 -5.91 -6.27 7.59
N ASP A 18 -6.17 -5.23 8.37
CA ASP A 18 -5.34 -4.05 8.60
C ASP A 18 -4.55 -4.11 9.93
N SER A 19 -4.74 -5.17 10.71
CA SER A 19 -3.99 -5.42 11.94
C SER A 19 -2.80 -6.34 11.67
N PHE A 20 -1.60 -5.87 12.00
CA PHE A 20 -0.34 -6.56 11.68
C PHE A 20 0.43 -6.94 12.95
N TRP A 21 0.83 -8.20 13.04
CA TRP A 21 1.46 -8.77 14.23
C TRP A 21 2.85 -9.33 13.88
N THR A 22 3.78 -9.17 14.82
CA THR A 22 5.13 -9.73 14.79
C THR A 22 5.62 -9.95 16.23
N HIS A 23 6.84 -10.45 16.42
CA HIS A 23 7.43 -10.52 17.77
C HIS A 23 7.79 -9.12 18.27
N ALA A 24 7.71 -8.90 19.59
CA ALA A 24 7.89 -7.57 20.19
C ALA A 24 9.22 -6.88 19.80
N CYS A 25 10.30 -7.65 19.63
CA CYS A 25 11.61 -7.12 19.21
C CYS A 25 11.64 -6.57 17.78
N ASP A 26 10.66 -6.94 16.94
CA ASP A 26 10.66 -6.65 15.50
C ASP A 26 9.67 -5.55 15.11
N VAL A 27 8.88 -5.03 16.06
CA VAL A 27 7.79 -4.07 15.82
C VAL A 27 8.27 -2.82 15.08
N GLU A 28 9.42 -2.27 15.46
CA GLU A 28 9.98 -1.09 14.80
C GLU A 28 10.31 -1.36 13.33
N LEU A 29 10.97 -2.49 13.05
CA LEU A 29 11.32 -2.89 11.69
C LEU A 29 10.07 -3.21 10.86
N MET A 30 9.09 -3.90 11.43
CA MET A 30 7.81 -4.17 10.77
C MET A 30 7.10 -2.87 10.40
N ASN A 31 7.07 -1.87 11.29
CA ASN A 31 6.41 -0.59 11.05
C ASN A 31 7.09 0.21 9.93
N ASN A 32 8.43 0.15 9.83
CA ASN A 32 9.16 0.76 8.71
C ASN A 32 8.79 0.07 7.39
N ILE A 33 8.84 -1.27 7.34
CA ILE A 33 8.45 -2.05 6.16
C ILE A 33 7.00 -1.74 5.75
N LEU A 34 6.08 -1.64 6.71
CA LEU A 34 4.67 -1.33 6.46
C LEU A 34 4.51 0.02 5.73
N ARG A 35 5.13 1.09 6.26
CA ARG A 35 5.06 2.42 5.66
C ARG A 35 5.71 2.44 4.27
N GLU A 36 6.87 1.81 4.10
CA GLU A 36 7.55 1.71 2.81
C GLU A 36 6.69 0.98 1.77
N LYS A 37 6.09 -0.16 2.13
CA LYS A 37 5.25 -0.93 1.20
C LYS A 37 3.93 -0.25 0.89
N PHE A 38 3.40 0.56 1.82
CA PHE A 38 2.24 1.41 1.54
C PHE A 38 2.57 2.47 0.50
N VAL A 39 3.67 3.20 0.69
CA VAL A 39 4.14 4.21 -0.28
C VAL A 39 4.40 3.56 -1.64
N GLU A 40 5.15 2.45 -1.69
CA GLU A 40 5.43 1.72 -2.94
C GLU A 40 4.15 1.27 -3.68
N LEU A 41 3.11 0.90 -2.93
CA LEU A 41 1.83 0.50 -3.53
C LEU A 41 1.13 1.71 -4.16
N TYR A 42 0.98 2.80 -3.41
CA TYR A 42 0.18 3.96 -3.81
C TYR A 42 0.92 4.98 -4.70
N ASP A 43 2.25 4.84 -4.83
CA ASP A 43 3.04 5.56 -5.85
C ASP A 43 2.73 5.04 -7.28
N LYS A 44 2.02 3.91 -7.39
CA LYS A 44 1.57 3.37 -8.68
C LYS A 44 0.29 4.09 -9.16
N PRO A 45 0.07 4.17 -10.48
CA PRO A 45 -1.14 4.74 -11.05
C PRO A 45 -2.31 3.74 -10.98
N ILE A 46 -2.79 3.45 -9.76
CA ILE A 46 -3.76 2.36 -9.49
C ILE A 46 -5.09 2.59 -10.23
N LEU A 47 -5.63 3.82 -10.19
CA LEU A 47 -6.93 4.13 -10.79
C LEU A 47 -6.84 4.15 -12.32
N GLU A 48 -5.72 4.61 -12.86
CA GLU A 48 -5.42 4.59 -14.29
C GLU A 48 -5.33 3.15 -14.80
N ASN A 49 -4.60 2.29 -14.10
CA ASN A 49 -4.50 0.86 -14.43
C ASN A 49 -5.88 0.17 -14.36
N LEU A 50 -6.71 0.54 -13.39
CA LEU A 50 -8.08 0.02 -13.26
C LEU A 50 -8.96 0.47 -14.43
N LEU A 51 -8.94 1.77 -14.76
CA LEU A 51 -9.70 2.33 -15.87
C LEU A 51 -9.29 1.67 -17.19
N GLU A 52 -7.99 1.51 -17.44
CA GLU A 52 -7.48 0.83 -18.62
C GLU A 52 -7.97 -0.62 -18.69
N SER A 53 -7.94 -1.35 -17.57
CA SER A 53 -8.45 -2.72 -17.48
C SER A 53 -9.95 -2.82 -17.81
N PHE A 54 -10.74 -1.87 -17.31
CA PHE A 54 -12.18 -1.81 -17.56
C PHE A 54 -12.50 -1.49 -19.01
N GLN A 55 -11.81 -0.51 -19.61
CA GLN A 55 -11.95 -0.18 -21.02
C GLN A 55 -11.61 -1.37 -21.93
N LYS A 56 -10.56 -2.13 -21.59
CA LYS A 56 -10.21 -3.38 -22.31
C LYS A 56 -11.27 -4.47 -22.15
N SER A 57 -11.80 -4.65 -20.94
CA SER A 57 -12.75 -5.71 -20.63
C SER A 57 -14.16 -5.42 -21.15
N PHE A 58 -14.53 -4.14 -21.28
CA PHE A 58 -15.87 -3.69 -21.63
C PHE A 58 -15.84 -2.60 -22.71
N PRO A 59 -15.41 -2.91 -23.95
CA PRO A 59 -15.19 -1.91 -25.00
C PRO A 59 -16.45 -1.16 -25.47
N GLY A 60 -17.64 -1.69 -25.18
CA GLY A 60 -18.92 -1.03 -25.49
C GLY A 60 -19.42 -0.06 -24.41
N LEU A 61 -18.71 0.06 -23.28
CA LEU A 61 -19.07 0.96 -22.19
C LEU A 61 -18.14 2.17 -22.18
N THR A 62 -18.72 3.33 -21.83
CA THR A 62 -17.95 4.54 -21.55
C THR A 62 -17.83 4.71 -20.04
N PHE A 63 -16.60 4.87 -19.56
CA PHE A 63 -16.30 5.11 -18.15
C PHE A 63 -16.04 6.60 -17.92
N PRO A 64 -16.41 7.14 -16.75
CA PRO A 64 -16.12 8.53 -16.40
C PRO A 64 -14.60 8.78 -16.31
N PRO A 65 -14.15 10.04 -16.45
CA PRO A 65 -12.76 10.39 -16.21
C PRO A 65 -12.38 10.14 -14.74
N LEU A 66 -11.08 9.95 -14.50
CA LEU A 66 -10.56 9.82 -13.14
C LEU A 66 -10.70 11.14 -12.37
N PRO A 67 -10.90 11.08 -11.04
CA PRO A 67 -10.82 12.27 -10.21
C PRO A 67 -9.40 12.85 -10.22
N GLU A 68 -9.28 14.15 -10.02
CA GLU A 68 -7.99 14.81 -9.84
C GLU A 68 -7.31 14.33 -8.54
N ARG A 69 -5.98 14.22 -8.57
CA ARG A 69 -5.19 13.91 -7.37
C ARG A 69 -5.02 15.17 -6.53
N GLY A 70 -5.05 14.99 -5.21
CA GLY A 70 -4.71 16.05 -4.27
C GLY A 70 -3.21 16.38 -4.25
N ASP A 71 -2.82 17.23 -3.31
CA ASP A 71 -1.46 17.76 -3.14
C ASP A 71 -0.64 17.07 -2.04
N PHE A 72 -1.22 16.08 -1.36
CA PHE A 72 -0.53 15.34 -0.29
C PHE A 72 0.72 14.62 -0.81
N ASP A 73 1.88 14.90 -0.20
CA ASP A 73 3.11 14.15 -0.46
C ASP A 73 3.05 12.79 0.24
N LEU A 74 2.84 11.73 -0.54
CA LEU A 74 2.74 10.35 -0.04
C LEU A 74 3.96 9.92 0.79
N ARG A 75 5.14 10.52 0.56
CA ARG A 75 6.37 10.22 1.33
C ARG A 75 6.27 10.62 2.80
N GLU A 76 5.31 11.48 3.18
CA GLU A 76 5.06 11.80 4.59
C GLU A 76 4.65 10.58 5.42
N VAL A 77 4.04 9.56 4.80
CA VAL A 77 3.67 8.31 5.46
C VAL A 77 4.87 7.62 6.11
N ILE A 78 6.07 7.69 5.50
CA ILE A 78 7.31 7.08 6.01
C ILE A 78 7.64 7.56 7.41
N ARG A 79 7.32 8.83 7.71
CA ARG A 79 7.64 9.48 8.98
C ARG A 79 6.47 9.54 9.95
N SER A 80 5.31 8.97 9.61
CA SER A 80 4.11 9.05 10.43
C SER A 80 4.11 7.97 11.53
N PRO A 81 4.35 8.35 12.80
CA PRO A 81 4.46 7.37 13.89
C PRO A 81 3.15 6.61 14.12
N TYR A 82 2.01 7.27 13.93
CA TYR A 82 0.67 6.72 14.19
C TYR A 82 0.00 6.11 12.95
N PHE A 83 0.74 5.94 11.85
CA PHE A 83 0.19 5.30 10.65
C PHE A 83 -0.18 3.82 10.90
N PHE A 84 0.68 3.11 11.63
CA PHE A 84 0.42 1.83 12.27
C PHE A 84 1.07 1.88 13.65
N ASN A 85 0.28 1.65 14.71
CA ASN A 85 0.71 1.77 16.09
C ASN A 85 0.37 0.52 16.91
#